data_AF-C7RMD0-F1
#
_entry.id   AF-C7RMD0-F1
#
_cell.length_a   1.000
_cell.length_b   1.000
_cell.length_c   1.000
_cell.angle_alpha   90.00
_cell.angle_beta   90.00
_cell.angle_gamma   90.00
#
_symmetry.space_group_name_H-M   'P 1'
#
loop_
_entity.id
_entity.type
_entity.pdbx_description
1 polymer ?
#
loop_
_entity_poly.entity_id
_entity_poly.type
_entity_poly.pdbx_seq_one_letter_code
_entity_poly.pdbx_strand_id
1 'polypeptide(L)'
;MTNVIIKLLVASVFIGALAGCQSTQQMLQSRQPVAMDEAVSRARFEMNCPSATGSVLSETVIEPALQCFRCNGVQRAEYTVGVAGCGQRATYMVICPLDGSGCWSAGARNEIR
;
A
#
# COMPACT_ATOMS: atom_id res chain seq x y z
N MET A 1 -1.84 -48.72 -8.32
CA MET A 1 -1.74 -47.51 -9.18
C MET A 1 -2.62 -46.36 -8.68
N THR A 2 -3.79 -46.62 -8.08
CA THR A 2 -4.71 -45.63 -7.52
C THR A 2 -4.11 -44.73 -6.43
N ASN A 3 -3.24 -45.27 -5.57
CA ASN A 3 -2.55 -44.51 -4.50
C ASN A 3 -1.53 -43.48 -5.01
N VAL A 4 -0.97 -43.67 -6.22
CA VAL A 4 -0.01 -42.74 -6.83
C VAL A 4 -0.75 -41.54 -7.43
N ILE A 5 -1.93 -41.79 -8.03
CA ILE A 5 -2.79 -40.76 -8.61
C ILE A 5 -3.37 -39.85 -7.50
N ILE A 6 -3.80 -40.42 -6.37
CA ILE A 6 -4.29 -39.64 -5.22
C ILE A 6 -3.18 -38.73 -4.65
N LYS A 7 -1.95 -39.23 -4.51
CA LYS A 7 -0.80 -38.43 -4.02
C LYS A 7 -0.44 -37.29 -4.97
N LEU A 8 -0.51 -37.51 -6.29
CA LEU A 8 -0.25 -36.48 -7.30
C LEU A 8 -1.32 -35.38 -7.32
N LEU A 9 -2.59 -35.75 -7.15
CA LEU A 9 -3.70 -34.78 -7.10
C LEU A 9 -3.64 -33.91 -5.82
N VAL A 10 -3.30 -34.49 -4.67
CA VAL A 10 -3.13 -33.74 -3.41
C VAL A 10 -1.93 -32.79 -3.47
N ALA A 11 -0.83 -33.19 -4.11
CA ALA A 11 0.35 -32.34 -4.29
C ALA A 11 0.08 -31.13 -5.20
N SER A 12 -0.83 -31.26 -6.17
CA SER A 12 -1.15 -30.21 -7.14
C SER A 12 -1.98 -29.07 -6.53
N VAL A 13 -2.87 -29.38 -5.59
CA VAL A 13 -3.74 -28.39 -4.92
C VAL A 13 -2.95 -27.50 -3.95
N PHE A 14 -1.85 -28.01 -3.37
CA PHE A 14 -1.05 -27.26 -2.40
C PHE A 14 -0.20 -26.14 -3.05
N ILE A 15 0.14 -26.27 -4.33
CA ILE A 15 0.99 -25.30 -5.05
C ILE A 15 0.18 -24.09 -5.54
N GLY A 16 -1.11 -24.26 -5.84
CA GLY A 16 -1.97 -23.18 -6.34
C GLY A 16 -2.32 -22.10 -5.30
N ALA A 17 -2.29 -22.44 -4.01
CA ALA A 17 -2.71 -21.53 -2.94
C ALA A 17 -1.73 -20.35 -2.68
N LEU A 18 -0.49 -20.42 -3.19
CA LEU A 18 0.53 -19.40 -2.96
C LEU A 18 0.52 -18.27 -4.00
N ALA A 19 -0.13 -18.46 -5.16
CA ALA A 19 -0.11 -17.49 -6.26
C ALA A 19 -0.98 -16.24 -5.99
N GLY A 20 -1.99 -16.34 -5.12
CA GLY A 20 -2.88 -15.23 -4.78
C GLY A 20 -2.22 -14.15 -3.92
N CYS A 21 -1.32 -14.51 -3.02
CA CYS A 21 -0.69 -13.55 -2.10
C CYS A 21 0.30 -12.60 -2.81
N GLN A 22 1.02 -13.07 -3.83
CA GLN A 22 2.06 -12.24 -4.44
C GLN A 22 1.52 -11.03 -5.19
N SER A 23 0.36 -11.15 -5.87
CA SER A 23 -0.14 -10.10 -6.76
C SER A 23 -0.44 -8.78 -6.02
N THR A 24 -1.15 -8.85 -4.89
CA THR A 24 -1.51 -7.69 -4.09
C THR A 24 -0.28 -7.00 -3.50
N GLN A 25 0.68 -7.78 -2.99
CA GLN A 25 1.92 -7.23 -2.42
C GLN A 25 2.81 -6.59 -3.49
N GLN A 26 2.87 -7.15 -4.69
CA GLN A 26 3.60 -6.53 -5.82
C GLN A 26 3.00 -5.17 -6.20
N MET A 27 1.66 -5.05 -6.20
CA MET A 27 0.99 -3.79 -6.48
C MET A 27 1.27 -2.74 -5.40
N LEU A 28 1.23 -3.11 -4.12
CA LEU A 28 1.57 -2.23 -2.99
C LEU A 28 3.03 -1.73 -3.07
N GLN A 29 3.97 -2.63 -3.31
CA GLN A 29 5.39 -2.28 -3.39
C GLN A 29 5.69 -1.29 -4.53
N SER A 30 4.93 -1.35 -5.62
CA SER A 30 5.14 -0.46 -6.77
C SER A 30 4.82 1.01 -6.49
N ARG A 31 3.91 1.32 -5.56
CA ARG A 31 3.48 2.69 -5.23
C ARG A 31 4.05 3.24 -3.94
N GLN A 32 4.55 2.37 -3.08
CA GLN A 32 5.21 2.71 -1.83
C GLN A 32 6.22 3.88 -1.93
N PRO A 33 7.15 3.92 -2.92
CA PRO A 33 8.12 5.02 -3.00
C PRO A 33 7.48 6.37 -3.32
N VAL A 34 6.45 6.40 -4.18
CA VAL A 34 5.71 7.63 -4.53
C VAL A 34 4.88 8.12 -3.34
N ALA A 35 4.28 7.18 -2.59
CA ALA A 35 3.54 7.50 -1.38
C ALA A 35 4.44 8.11 -0.29
N MET A 36 5.64 7.56 -0.12
CA MET A 36 6.63 8.10 0.81
C MET A 36 7.09 9.52 0.41
N ASP A 37 7.35 9.76 -0.87
CA ASP A 37 7.79 11.06 -1.35
C ASP A 37 6.73 12.15 -1.12
N GLU A 38 5.46 11.87 -1.44
CA GLU A 38 4.33 12.75 -1.16
C GLU A 38 4.22 13.09 0.35
N ALA A 39 4.27 12.07 1.22
CA ALA A 39 4.22 12.28 2.66
C ALA A 39 5.40 13.13 3.17
N VAL A 40 6.62 12.80 2.75
CA VAL A 40 7.83 13.50 3.20
C VAL A 40 7.87 14.93 2.68
N SER A 41 7.48 15.16 1.42
CA SER A 41 7.42 16.49 0.81
C SER A 41 6.48 17.41 1.60
N ARG A 42 5.25 16.93 1.86
CA ARG A 42 4.27 17.66 2.66
C ARG A 42 4.76 17.89 4.09
N ALA A 43 5.35 16.88 4.72
CA ALA A 43 5.84 16.99 6.08
C ALA A 43 7.00 17.99 6.22
N ARG A 44 7.93 18.03 5.26
CA ARG A 44 9.02 19.02 5.25
C ARG A 44 8.49 20.44 5.27
N PHE A 45 7.41 20.69 4.51
CA PHE A 45 6.72 21.97 4.48
C PHE A 45 6.00 22.25 5.81
N GLU A 46 5.12 21.36 6.27
CA GLU A 46 4.31 21.58 7.48
C GLU A 46 5.12 21.65 8.77
N MET A 47 6.20 20.86 8.88
CA MET A 47 7.09 20.84 10.05
C MET A 47 8.19 21.91 9.98
N ASN A 48 8.28 22.66 8.87
CA ASN A 48 9.40 23.55 8.57
C ASN A 48 10.76 22.84 8.76
N CYS A 49 10.86 21.61 8.27
CA CYS A 49 11.98 20.72 8.52
C CYS A 49 12.44 20.02 7.24
N PRO A 50 13.36 20.64 6.45
CA PRO A 50 13.84 20.06 5.19
C PRO A 50 14.54 18.70 5.35
N SER A 51 15.12 18.44 6.51
CA SER A 51 15.80 17.18 6.82
C SER A 51 14.86 16.05 7.25
N ALA A 52 13.54 16.27 7.26
CA ALA A 52 12.59 15.25 7.66
C ALA A 52 12.66 14.02 6.73
N THR A 53 12.50 12.84 7.32
CA THR A 53 12.53 11.53 6.66
C THR A 53 11.33 10.70 7.06
N GLY A 54 10.85 9.87 6.13
CA GLY A 54 9.66 9.05 6.32
C GLY A 54 9.93 7.55 6.29
N SER A 55 9.02 6.79 6.89
CA SER A 55 8.93 5.34 6.81
C SER A 55 7.47 4.91 6.74
N VAL A 56 7.18 3.90 5.92
CA VAL A 56 5.84 3.31 5.87
C VAL A 56 5.59 2.51 7.14
N LEU A 57 4.50 2.82 7.83
CA LEU A 57 4.04 2.16 9.05
C LEU A 57 3.00 1.07 8.73
N SER A 58 2.10 1.35 7.78
CA SER A 58 1.12 0.39 7.31
C SER A 58 0.78 0.65 5.84
N GLU A 59 0.38 -0.41 5.14
CA GLU A 59 -0.11 -0.35 3.78
C GLU A 59 -1.31 -1.28 3.63
N THR A 60 -2.32 -0.84 2.88
CA THR A 60 -3.52 -1.63 2.60
C THR A 60 -4.04 -1.33 1.21
N VAL A 61 -4.70 -2.30 0.59
CA VAL A 61 -5.39 -2.10 -0.68
C VAL A 61 -6.86 -1.84 -0.41
N ILE A 62 -7.35 -0.71 -0.89
CA ILE A 62 -8.75 -0.31 -0.87
C ILE A 62 -9.40 -0.76 -2.16
N GLU A 63 -10.36 -1.68 -2.03
CA GLU A 63 -11.21 -2.09 -3.12
C GLU A 63 -12.16 -0.95 -3.54
N PRO A 64 -12.42 -0.81 -4.84
CA PRO A 64 -13.35 0.21 -5.31
C PRO A 64 -14.76 -0.06 -4.78
N ALA A 65 -15.41 0.97 -4.24
CA ALA A 65 -16.79 0.89 -3.74
C ALA A 65 -17.82 0.54 -4.82
N LEU A 66 -17.47 0.72 -6.10
CA LEU A 66 -18.31 0.37 -7.24
C LEU A 66 -17.66 -0.77 -8.03
N GLN A 67 -18.23 -1.97 -7.91
CA GLN A 67 -17.93 -3.14 -8.74
C GLN A 67 -19.25 -3.62 -9.35
N CYS A 68 -19.38 -3.52 -10.66
CA CYS A 68 -20.59 -3.78 -11.42
C CYS A 68 -20.21 -4.54 -12.72
N PHE A 69 -21.12 -5.30 -13.33
CA PHE A 69 -20.86 -6.08 -14.56
C PHE A 69 -20.27 -5.26 -15.73
N ARG A 70 -20.45 -3.93 -15.71
CA ARG A 70 -19.96 -2.98 -16.73
C ARG A 70 -19.11 -1.85 -16.15
N CYS A 71 -18.82 -1.88 -14.85
CA CYS A 71 -18.16 -0.79 -14.12
C CYS A 71 -17.14 -1.39 -13.16
N ASN A 72 -15.87 -1.10 -13.39
CA ASN A 72 -14.82 -1.36 -12.41
C ASN A 72 -14.31 -0.01 -11.93
N GLY A 73 -14.49 0.28 -10.63
CA GLY A 73 -13.82 1.42 -10.03
C GLY A 73 -12.31 1.21 -9.96
N VAL A 74 -11.59 2.30 -9.76
CA VAL A 74 -10.13 2.25 -9.60
C VAL A 74 -9.77 1.75 -8.20
N GLN A 75 -8.99 0.68 -8.15
CA GLN A 75 -8.40 0.18 -6.91
C GLN A 75 -7.32 1.15 -6.43
N ARG A 76 -7.24 1.35 -5.12
CA ARG A 76 -6.31 2.29 -4.49
C ARG A 76 -5.49 1.57 -3.44
N ALA A 77 -4.25 1.99 -3.26
CA ALA A 77 -3.45 1.64 -2.11
C ALA A 77 -3.45 2.81 -1.14
N GLU A 78 -3.62 2.52 0.14
CA GLU A 78 -3.49 3.47 1.24
C GLU A 78 -2.24 3.14 2.04
N TYR A 79 -1.43 4.16 2.29
CA TYR A 79 -0.19 4.08 3.06
C TYR A 79 -0.28 5.02 4.24
N THR A 80 0.01 4.50 5.44
CA THR A 80 0.30 5.34 6.61
C THR A 80 1.79 5.53 6.67
N VAL A 81 2.25 6.76 6.44
CA VAL A 81 3.68 7.12 6.48
C VAL A 81 3.95 7.91 7.75
N GLY A 82 4.83 7.40 8.60
CA GLY A 82 5.38 8.13 9.73
C GLY A 82 6.55 8.98 9.25
N VAL A 83 6.55 10.27 9.56
CA VAL A 83 7.65 11.20 9.25
C VAL A 83 8.20 11.77 10.55
N ALA A 84 9.52 11.83 10.65
CA ALA A 84 10.22 12.42 11.78
C ALA A 84 11.31 13.39 11.31
N GLY A 85 11.51 14.46 12.06
CA GLY A 85 12.55 15.45 11.82
C GLY A 85 12.42 16.65 12.76
N CYS A 86 13.53 17.32 13.07
CA CYS A 86 13.55 18.56 13.84
C CYS A 86 12.82 18.50 15.20
N GLY A 87 12.88 17.35 15.88
CA GLY A 87 12.21 17.14 17.18
C GLY A 87 10.69 16.92 17.08
N GLN A 88 10.16 16.73 15.87
CA GLN A 88 8.75 16.52 15.61
C GLN A 88 8.51 15.16 14.94
N ARG A 89 7.32 14.61 15.18
CA ARG A 89 6.84 13.38 14.56
C ARG A 89 5.40 13.56 14.11
N ALA A 90 5.08 12.99 12.96
CA ALA A 90 3.71 12.93 12.49
C ALA A 90 3.43 11.75 11.58
N THR A 91 2.15 11.44 11.43
CA THR A 91 1.69 10.44 10.46
C THR A 91 0.85 11.09 9.37
N TYR A 92 1.03 10.58 8.15
CA TYR A 92 0.33 11.00 6.94
C TYR A 92 -0.32 9.79 6.29
N MET A 93 -1.61 9.89 6.01
CA MET A 93 -2.33 8.92 5.20
C MET A 93 -2.25 9.33 3.74
N VAL A 94 -1.65 8.49 2.90
CA VAL A 94 -1.45 8.74 1.47
C VAL A 94 -2.21 7.71 0.66
N ILE A 95 -3.01 8.17 -0.29
CA ILE A 95 -3.78 7.34 -1.19
C ILE A 95 -3.16 7.40 -2.58
N CYS A 96 -2.90 6.23 -3.15
CA CYS A 96 -2.33 6.06 -4.48
C CYS A 96 -3.25 5.16 -5.32
N PRO A 97 -3.82 5.66 -6.43
CA PRO A 97 -4.52 4.80 -7.36
C PRO A 97 -3.54 3.85 -8.05
N LEU A 98 -4.01 2.62 -8.28
CA LEU A 98 -3.19 1.59 -8.91
C LEU A 98 -3.17 1.72 -10.45
N ASP A 99 -3.97 2.63 -11.02
CA ASP A 99 -4.12 2.87 -12.46
C ASP A 99 -2.95 3.61 -13.12
N GLY A 100 -2.06 4.23 -12.36
CA GLY A 100 -0.99 5.06 -12.94
C GLY A 100 -0.91 6.44 -12.33
N SER A 101 -2.03 6.97 -11.88
CA SER A 101 -2.13 8.35 -11.42
C SER A 101 -1.33 8.62 -10.13
N GLY A 102 -1.10 9.91 -9.86
CA GLY A 102 -0.32 10.36 -8.72
C GLY A 102 -0.95 10.02 -7.37
N CYS A 103 -0.12 10.02 -6.33
CA CYS A 103 -0.57 9.87 -4.96
C CYS A 103 -0.94 11.22 -4.34
N TRP A 104 -1.83 11.22 -3.35
CA TRP A 104 -2.15 12.41 -2.56
C TRP A 104 -2.33 12.06 -1.09
N SER A 105 -2.03 13.00 -0.22
CA SER A 105 -2.30 12.88 1.20
C SER A 105 -3.77 13.18 1.53
N ALA A 106 -4.48 12.19 2.10
CA ALA A 106 -5.94 12.20 2.24
C ALA A 106 -6.45 12.76 3.59
N GLY A 107 -5.59 13.28 4.45
CA GLY A 107 -5.97 13.78 5.78
C GLY A 107 -5.06 14.87 6.35
N ALA A 108 -5.39 15.31 7.56
CA ALA A 108 -4.55 16.21 8.36
C ALA A 108 -3.38 15.43 9.00
N ARG A 109 -2.27 16.14 9.24
CA ARG A 109 -1.12 15.64 10.00
C ARG A 109 -1.56 15.28 11.41
N ASN A 110 -1.34 14.03 11.83
CA ASN A 110 -1.52 13.67 13.24
C ASN A 110 -0.17 13.82 13.95
N GLU A 111 -0.06 14.79 14.87
CA GLU A 111 1.17 15.00 15.64
C GLU A 111 1.28 13.99 16.77
N ILE A 112 2.42 13.30 16.86
CA ILE A 112 2.71 12.36 17.93
C ILE A 112 3.77 13.04 18.81
N ARG A 113 3.31 13.68 19.90
CA ARG A 113 4.17 14.38 20.87
C ARG A 113 4.78 13.43 21.89
#